data_AF-A0AAW9BH79-F1
#
_entry.id   AF-A0AAW9BH79-F1
#
_cell.length_a   1.000
_cell.length_b   1.000
_cell.length_c   1.000
_cell.angle_alpha   90.00
_cell.angle_beta   90.00
_cell.angle_gamma   90.00
#
_symmetry.space_group_name_H-M   'P 1'
#
loop_
_entity.id
_entity.type
_entity.pdbx_description
1 polymer ?
#
loop_
_entity_poly.entity_id
_entity_poly.type
_entity_poly.pdbx_seq_one_letter_code
_entity_poly.pdbx_strand_id
1 'polypeptide(L)'
;MKSIIKTVVIASVVLSTNVFAESAIERLCIETIKQELTPAQIEVTLKQWKAEELTDLEQKAQAISDRAPIEARREMVKQQINQEYKQALNAFGL
;
A
#
# COMPACT_ATOMS: atom_id res chain seq x y z
N MET A 1 30.13 18.10 -12.69
CA MET A 1 29.13 17.13 -13.19
C MET A 1 27.80 17.48 -12.55
N LYS A 2 26.79 17.87 -13.34
CA LYS A 2 25.46 18.22 -12.84
C LYS A 2 24.72 16.92 -12.52
N SER A 3 24.40 16.71 -11.25
CA SER A 3 23.62 15.54 -10.79
C SER A 3 22.18 15.71 -11.26
N ILE A 4 21.74 14.84 -12.17
CA ILE A 4 20.36 14.80 -12.66
C ILE A 4 19.59 13.90 -11.70
N ILE A 5 18.86 14.51 -10.77
CA ILE A 5 17.91 13.81 -9.91
C ILE A 5 16.78 13.33 -10.82
N LYS A 6 16.74 12.02 -11.10
CA LYS A 6 15.64 11.40 -11.84
C LYS A 6 14.46 11.25 -10.88
N THR A 7 13.48 12.14 -11.00
CA THR A 7 12.19 12.02 -10.33
C THR A 7 11.43 10.85 -10.96
N VAL A 8 11.45 9.69 -10.31
CA VAL A 8 10.66 8.53 -10.72
C VAL A 8 9.23 8.77 -10.27
N VAL A 9 8.34 8.97 -11.24
CA VAL A 9 6.88 9.05 -11.01
C VAL A 9 6.42 7.63 -10.70
N ILE A 10 6.14 7.36 -9.43
CA ILE A 10 5.58 6.08 -8.98
C ILE A 10 4.10 6.08 -9.36
N ALA A 11 3.76 5.38 -10.43
CA ALA A 11 2.37 5.09 -10.75
C ALA A 11 1.78 4.23 -9.63
N SER A 12 0.67 4.68 -9.04
CA SER A 12 -0.04 3.97 -7.99
C SER A 12 -0.59 2.65 -8.54
N VAL A 13 0.13 1.56 -8.29
CA VAL A 13 -0.35 0.21 -8.57
C VAL A 13 -1.47 -0.10 -7.58
N VAL A 14 -2.71 -0.10 -8.07
CA VAL A 14 -3.87 -0.54 -7.29
C VAL A 14 -3.82 -2.06 -7.19
N LEU A 15 -3.14 -2.56 -6.15
CA LEU A 15 -3.11 -3.98 -5.82
C LEU A 15 -4.48 -4.40 -5.26
N SER A 16 -5.37 -4.83 -6.14
CA SER A 16 -6.64 -5.45 -5.76
C SER A 16 -6.36 -6.91 -5.41
N THR A 17 -6.22 -7.20 -4.12
CA THR A 17 -5.83 -8.53 -3.63
C THR A 17 -7.02 -9.48 -3.55
N ASN A 18 -6.97 -10.57 -4.32
CA ASN A 18 -7.63 -11.81 -3.91
C ASN A 18 -6.72 -12.48 -2.87
N VAL A 19 -7.24 -12.63 -1.68
CA VAL A 19 -6.58 -13.18 -0.49
C VAL A 19 -6.28 -14.68 -0.72
N PHE A 20 -5.00 -15.05 -0.58
CA PHE A 20 -4.43 -16.42 -0.64
C PHE A 20 -4.07 -17.02 -2.02
N ALA A 21 -3.26 -16.32 -2.82
CA ALA A 21 -2.20 -16.94 -3.62
C ALA A 21 -1.29 -15.81 -4.12
N GLU A 22 -0.11 -15.67 -3.53
CA GLU A 22 0.90 -14.78 -4.10
C GLU A 22 1.21 -15.27 -5.52
N SER A 23 0.79 -14.50 -6.51
CA SER A 23 0.90 -14.95 -7.90
C SER A 23 2.36 -14.88 -8.35
N ALA A 24 2.75 -15.71 -9.32
CA ALA A 24 4.09 -15.60 -9.91
C ALA A 24 4.39 -14.19 -10.45
N ILE A 25 3.35 -13.50 -10.94
CA ILE A 25 3.42 -12.10 -11.38
C ILE A 25 3.73 -11.17 -10.22
N GLU A 26 3.06 -11.33 -9.09
CA GLU A 26 3.27 -10.51 -7.89
C GLU A 26 4.69 -10.65 -7.35
N ARG A 27 5.24 -11.88 -7.32
CA ARG A 27 6.65 -12.14 -6.99
C ARG A 27 7.61 -11.44 -7.94
N LEU A 28 7.37 -11.54 -9.24
CA LEU A 28 8.22 -10.87 -10.24
C LEU A 28 8.19 -9.35 -10.05
N CYS A 29 7.02 -8.77 -9.79
CA CYS A 29 6.88 -7.34 -9.49
C CYS A 29 7.68 -6.95 -8.25
N ILE A 30 7.58 -7.70 -7.15
CA ILE A 30 8.32 -7.44 -5.91
C ILE A 30 9.83 -7.47 -6.16
N GLU A 31 10.33 -8.50 -6.85
CA GLU A 31 11.76 -8.63 -7.14
C GLU A 31 12.27 -7.54 -8.08
N THR A 32 11.49 -7.13 -9.09
CA THR A 32 11.83 -5.97 -9.92
C THR A 32 11.89 -4.68 -9.10
N ILE A 33 10.93 -4.45 -8.20
CA ILE A 33 10.94 -3.25 -7.34
C ILE A 33 12.17 -3.25 -6.43
N LYS A 34 12.55 -4.39 -5.84
CA LYS A 34 13.76 -4.50 -5.01
C LYS A 34 15.06 -4.24 -5.77
N GLN A 35 15.08 -4.46 -7.08
CA GLN A 35 16.23 -4.13 -7.94
C GLN A 35 16.34 -2.63 -8.22
N GLU A 36 15.20 -1.94 -8.31
CA GLU A 36 15.14 -0.52 -8.68
C GLU A 36 15.16 0.43 -7.47
N LEU A 37 14.63 -0.01 -6.32
CA LEU A 37 14.49 0.81 -5.11
C LEU A 37 15.25 0.20 -3.94
N THR A 38 15.83 1.09 -3.14
CA THR A 38 16.43 0.69 -1.85
C THR A 38 15.34 0.37 -0.81
N PRO A 39 15.64 -0.48 0.20
CA PRO A 39 14.74 -0.76 1.32
C PRO A 39 14.15 0.50 1.97
N ALA A 40 14.97 1.53 2.19
CA ALA A 40 14.54 2.79 2.79
C ALA A 40 13.55 3.57 1.88
N GLN A 41 13.77 3.54 0.56
CA GLN A 41 12.84 4.16 -0.39
C GLN A 41 11.50 3.43 -0.43
N ILE A 42 11.53 2.09 -0.43
CA ILE A 42 10.32 1.26 -0.37
C ILE A 42 9.54 1.57 0.91
N GLU A 43 10.21 1.61 2.07
CA GLU A 43 9.57 1.93 3.35
C GLU A 43 8.93 3.32 3.35
N VAL A 44 9.63 4.33 2.80
CA VAL A 44 9.07 5.70 2.66
C VAL A 44 7.85 5.71 1.76
N THR A 45 7.89 5.01 0.61
CA THR A 45 6.75 4.90 -0.30
C THR A 45 5.57 4.20 0.35
N LEU A 46 5.78 3.09 1.08
CA LEU A 46 4.71 2.39 1.78
C LEU A 46 4.10 3.24 2.91
N LYS A 47 4.92 4.01 3.63
CA LYS A 47 4.45 4.96 4.66
C LYS A 47 3.60 6.06 4.03
N GLN A 48 4.02 6.60 2.89
CA GLN A 48 3.28 7.62 2.16
C GLN A 48 1.94 7.10 1.67
N TRP A 49 1.93 5.93 1.03
CA TRP A 49 0.69 5.25 0.60
C TRP A 49 -0.28 5.05 1.77
N LYS A 50 0.21 4.54 2.91
CA LYS A 50 -0.61 4.37 4.11
C LYS A 50 -1.22 5.69 4.59
N ALA A 51 -0.45 6.79 4.57
CA ALA A 51 -0.93 8.10 4.98
C ALA A 51 -2.01 8.65 4.04
N GLU A 52 -1.86 8.44 2.74
CA GLU A 52 -2.86 8.78 1.72
C GLU A 52 -4.15 7.99 1.93
N GLU A 53 -4.05 6.66 2.12
CA GLU A 53 -5.19 5.80 2.40
C GLU A 53 -5.95 6.20 3.68
N LEU A 54 -5.23 6.63 4.71
CA LEU A 54 -5.82 7.15 5.95
C LEU A 54 -6.44 8.54 5.79
N THR A 55 -6.03 9.32 4.80
CA THR A 55 -6.65 10.61 4.47
C THR A 55 -8.04 10.40 3.88
N ASP A 56 -8.20 9.35 3.08
CA ASP A 56 -9.47 8.96 2.44
C ASP A 56 -10.37 8.09 3.34
N LEU A 57 -9.98 7.90 4.61
CA LEU A 57 -10.66 7.00 5.55
C LEU A 57 -12.17 7.27 5.64
N GLU A 58 -12.57 8.54 5.71
CA GLU A 58 -13.97 8.91 5.89
C GLU A 58 -14.81 8.50 4.67
N GLN A 59 -14.32 8.78 3.47
CA GLN A 59 -14.99 8.39 2.24
C GLN A 59 -15.09 6.85 2.12
N LYS A 60 -14.00 6.14 2.42
CA LYS A 60 -13.97 4.67 2.40
C LYS A 60 -14.95 4.07 3.43
N ALA A 61 -15.03 4.66 4.63
CA ALA A 61 -15.96 4.22 5.67
C ALA A 61 -17.43 4.44 5.29
N GLN A 62 -17.74 5.56 4.64
CA GLN A 62 -19.08 5.87 4.17
C GLN A 62 -19.51 4.98 2.99
N ALA A 63 -18.57 4.57 2.14
CA ALA A 63 -18.82 3.69 1.00
C ALA A 63 -19.16 2.24 1.40
N ILE A 64 -18.84 1.82 2.63
CA ILE A 64 -19.22 0.50 3.13
C ILE A 64 -20.74 0.45 3.34
N SER A 65 -21.40 -0.34 2.49
CA SER A 65 -22.85 -0.59 2.50
C SER A 65 -23.29 -1.56 3.63
N ASP A 66 -22.84 -1.29 4.86
CA ASP A 66 -23.20 -2.04 6.07
C ASP A 66 -24.10 -1.16 6.98
N ARG A 67 -24.95 -1.79 7.80
CA ARG A 67 -25.75 -1.15 8.85
C ARG A 67 -24.93 -0.83 10.12
N ALA A 68 -23.66 -1.20 10.16
CA ALA A 68 -22.77 -0.89 11.27
C ALA A 68 -22.63 0.63 11.50
N PRO A 69 -22.51 1.07 12.77
CA PRO A 69 -22.20 2.47 13.10
C PRO A 69 -20.98 2.99 12.33
N ILE A 70 -20.96 4.28 12.00
CA ILE A 70 -19.88 4.86 11.18
C ILE A 70 -18.51 4.73 11.86
N GLU A 71 -18.46 4.76 13.19
CA GLU A 71 -17.26 4.55 14.00
C GLU A 71 -16.69 3.14 13.79
N ALA A 72 -17.56 2.11 13.79
CA ALA A 72 -17.14 0.73 13.57
C ALA A 72 -16.60 0.54 12.15
N ARG A 73 -17.24 1.16 11.14
CA ARG A 73 -16.77 1.13 9.75
C ARG A 73 -15.42 1.82 9.58
N ARG A 74 -15.20 2.98 10.22
CA ARG A 74 -13.89 3.66 10.23
C ARG A 74 -12.81 2.78 10.83
N GLU A 75 -13.07 2.14 11.97
CA GLU A 75 -12.10 1.24 12.59
C GLU A 75 -11.81 0.02 11.72
N MET A 76 -12.82 -0.54 11.05
CA MET A 76 -12.62 -1.63 10.08
C MET A 76 -11.68 -1.21 8.95
N VAL A 77 -11.92 -0.04 8.33
CA VAL A 77 -11.04 0.48 7.26
C VAL A 77 -9.62 0.72 7.78
N LYS A 78 -9.45 1.31 8.97
CA LYS A 78 -8.13 1.49 9.58
C LYS A 78 -7.42 0.16 9.78
N GLN A 79 -8.13 -0.86 10.28
CA GLN A 79 -7.56 -2.18 10.50
C GLN A 79 -7.12 -2.82 9.19
N GLN A 80 -7.94 -2.71 8.15
CA GLN A 80 -7.61 -3.20 6.82
C GLN A 80 -6.35 -2.52 6.25
N ILE A 81 -6.28 -1.19 6.23
CA ILE A 81 -5.10 -0.43 5.76
C ILE A 81 -3.84 -0.86 6.54
N ASN A 82 -3.97 -1.04 7.86
CA ASN A 82 -2.84 -1.48 8.69
C ASN A 82 -2.40 -2.92 8.39
N GLN A 83 -3.33 -3.82 8.07
CA GLN A 83 -3.02 -5.19 7.69
C GLN A 83 -2.33 -5.24 6.34
N GLU A 84 -2.85 -4.53 5.34
CA GLU A 84 -2.26 -4.43 4.01
C GLU A 84 -0.86 -3.81 4.06
N TYR A 85 -0.67 -2.74 4.85
CA TYR A 85 0.66 -2.16 5.10
C TYR A 85 1.65 -3.18 5.68
N LYS A 86 1.24 -3.97 6.67
CA LYS A 86 2.09 -5.01 7.27
C LYS A 86 2.40 -6.13 6.28
N GLN A 87 1.43 -6.53 5.47
CA GLN A 87 1.62 -7.56 4.45
C GLN A 87 2.62 -7.08 3.38
N ALA A 88 2.51 -5.82 2.94
CA ALA A 88 3.44 -5.22 2.00
C ALA A 88 4.87 -5.18 2.58
N LEU A 89 5.05 -4.73 3.83
CA LEU A 89 6.35 -4.77 4.51
C LEU A 89 6.95 -6.18 4.49
N ASN A 90 6.17 -7.19 4.92
CA ASN A 90 6.62 -8.57 4.92
C ASN A 90 7.00 -9.08 3.51
N ALA A 91 6.23 -8.73 2.48
CA ALA A 91 6.52 -9.12 1.09
C ALA A 91 7.83 -8.52 0.57
N PHE A 92 8.15 -7.29 1.00
CA PHE A 92 9.43 -6.64 0.69
C PHE A 92 10.57 -7.05 1.65
N GLY A 93 10.29 -7.81 2.70
CA GLY A 93 11.27 -8.24 3.70
C GLY A 93 11.67 -7.14 4.69
N LEU A 94 10.73 -6.25 5.03
CA LEU A 94 10.88 -5.11 5.93
C LEU A 94 10.12 -5.29 7.25
#